data_AF-A0A1A7YQG4-F1
#
_entry.id   AF-A0A1A7YQG4-F1
#
_cell.length_a   1.000
_cell.length_b   1.000
_cell.length_c   1.000
_cell.angle_alpha   90.00
_cell.angle_beta   90.00
_cell.angle_gamma   90.00
#
_symmetry.space_group_name_H-M   'P 1'
#
loop_
_entity.id
_entity.type
_entity.pdbx_description
1 polymer ?
#
loop_
_entity_poly.entity_id
_entity_poly.type
_entity_poly.pdbx_seq_one_letter_code
_entity_poly.pdbx_strand_id
1 'polypeptide(L)'
;MSSLLGRNALIGLAVGATAGLGLIAFVIYREINRRSLVSESRHRPAARLIDIPDGAAHVPEQQDAHINELEAQQQALAAVEAVVQGLSPQQQLELRNQLDQVLTCVASLRSEVADLRGGLHDIALQIIQDVRKGVEDSQRLRRRRHLVYRERTDSNSSSSIYFTASQDTSSTYGDTSEGGYTTAYAESDYTDRDSDKEEQESEEEEEDRSCATVLTLRQEDSLEEEEEEEKEGGGGLQLQREAGVPNGELALLLAQSDILHTGDASLKAEGFRLLLENRAQHGDDQEFLWRLARAYADMYEYAQDEQEKSLYAQKGREEAEEALQKNGLNADCHKWFAVLMGLASEHGSVHSKLKSSHILKEHLDRALALRNNDPMCYYLLGRWCYEVFSWDWLERKAAAALYRSPPTCTLHDALENFLKVEELSPGFSRTVRLYVAKCHKELGNTSEASSWTRLALEMPTSGHPGEEARKLEAELRLLTARRI
;
A
#
# COMPACT_ATOMS: atom_id res chain seq x y z
N MET A 1 21.22 37.44 33.03
CA MET A 1 22.61 36.93 32.88
C MET A 1 22.49 35.59 32.17
N SER A 2 22.99 35.54 30.96
CA SER A 2 22.81 34.48 29.96
C SER A 2 23.57 33.20 30.29
N SER A 3 22.94 32.09 29.88
CA SER A 3 23.31 30.69 29.98
C SER A 3 24.71 30.33 29.47
N LEU A 4 25.48 29.62 30.30
CA LEU A 4 26.69 28.86 29.94
C LEU A 4 26.64 27.48 30.62
N LEU A 5 25.63 26.68 30.29
CA LEU A 5 25.56 25.26 30.68
C LEU A 5 24.84 24.47 29.58
N GLY A 6 25.34 24.59 28.36
CA GLY A 6 24.79 23.90 27.19
C GLY A 6 25.91 23.62 26.19
N ARG A 7 26.59 22.48 26.36
CA ARG A 7 27.35 21.76 25.31
C ARG A 7 28.07 20.52 25.86
N ASN A 8 28.55 20.56 27.10
CA ASN A 8 29.35 19.45 27.65
C ASN A 8 28.49 18.28 28.15
N ALA A 9 27.22 18.51 28.52
CA ALA A 9 26.29 17.45 28.94
C ALA A 9 25.78 16.59 27.74
N LEU A 10 25.62 17.20 26.57
CA LEU A 10 25.18 16.50 25.34
C LEU A 10 26.26 15.57 24.77
N ILE A 11 27.54 15.92 24.92
CA ILE A 11 28.65 15.08 24.46
C ILE A 11 28.84 13.87 25.38
N GLY A 12 28.61 14.00 26.69
CA GLY A 12 28.67 12.89 27.63
C GLY A 12 27.60 11.82 27.40
N LEU A 13 26.38 12.23 27.00
CA LEU A 13 25.27 11.32 26.69
C LEU A 13 25.47 10.55 25.37
N ALA A 14 26.10 11.17 24.36
CA ALA A 14 26.36 10.53 23.08
C ALA A 14 27.43 9.42 23.17
N VAL A 15 28.46 9.60 24.01
CA VAL A 15 29.55 8.62 24.17
C VAL A 15 29.13 7.41 25.03
N GLY A 16 28.23 7.60 26.00
CA GLY A 16 27.70 6.52 26.84
C GLY A 16 26.79 5.55 26.07
N ALA A 17 25.95 6.07 25.16
CA ALA A 17 25.03 5.24 24.37
C ALA A 17 25.76 4.35 23.34
N THR A 18 26.87 4.82 22.75
CA THR A 18 27.65 4.04 21.78
C THR A 18 28.42 2.89 22.41
N ALA A 19 28.85 3.02 23.66
CA ALA A 19 29.57 1.96 24.37
C ALA A 19 28.63 0.82 24.82
N GLY A 20 27.40 1.16 25.23
CA GLY A 20 26.39 0.18 25.63
C GLY A 20 25.87 -0.66 24.45
N LEU A 21 25.57 -0.02 23.32
CA LEU A 21 25.14 -0.72 22.11
C LEU A 21 26.24 -1.62 21.52
N GLY A 22 27.50 -1.18 21.59
CA GLY A 22 28.66 -1.99 21.17
C GLY A 22 28.87 -3.25 22.01
N LEU A 23 28.60 -3.18 23.31
CA LEU A 23 28.76 -4.32 24.22
C LEU A 23 27.65 -5.36 24.02
N ILE A 24 26.41 -4.90 23.77
CA ILE A 24 25.27 -5.76 23.42
C ILE A 24 25.50 -6.44 22.06
N ALA A 25 25.93 -5.68 21.05
CA ALA A 25 26.26 -6.21 19.73
C ALA A 25 27.42 -7.23 19.79
N PHE A 26 28.44 -6.99 20.63
CA PHE A 26 29.56 -7.92 20.84
C PHE A 26 29.12 -9.23 21.51
N VAL A 27 28.21 -9.17 22.49
CA VAL A 27 27.68 -10.37 23.16
C VAL A 27 26.83 -11.20 22.19
N ILE A 28 26.00 -10.56 21.36
CA ILE A 28 25.19 -11.22 20.33
C ILE A 28 26.10 -11.86 19.27
N TYR A 29 27.10 -11.13 18.78
CA TYR A 29 28.08 -11.65 17.81
C TYR A 29 28.85 -12.86 18.34
N ARG A 30 29.28 -12.81 19.62
CA ARG A 30 30.01 -13.90 20.26
C ARG A 30 29.15 -15.16 20.44
N GLU A 31 27.86 -15.02 20.72
CA GLU A 31 26.94 -16.16 20.87
C GLU A 31 26.61 -16.81 19.52
N ILE A 32 26.45 -16.01 18.45
CA ILE A 32 26.26 -16.51 17.08
C ILE A 32 27.49 -17.32 16.62
N ASN A 33 28.70 -16.81 16.88
CA ASN A 33 29.93 -17.49 16.48
C ASN A 33 30.14 -18.80 17.27
N ARG A 34 29.65 -18.89 18.52
CA ARG A 34 29.67 -20.11 19.31
C ARG A 34 28.74 -21.19 18.75
N ARG A 35 27.58 -20.81 18.20
CA ARG A 35 26.63 -21.75 17.57
C ARG A 35 27.17 -22.31 16.25
N SER A 36 27.90 -21.50 15.46
CA SER A 36 28.53 -21.94 14.21
C SER A 36 29.57 -23.04 14.44
N LEU A 37 30.40 -22.93 15.48
CA LEU A 37 31.44 -23.91 15.84
C LEU A 37 30.90 -25.27 16.31
N VAL A 38 29.66 -25.34 16.79
CA VAL A 38 29.02 -26.60 17.21
C VAL A 38 28.39 -27.32 16.01
N SER A 39 27.92 -26.57 15.01
CA SER A 39 27.24 -27.10 13.83
C SER A 39 28.19 -27.80 12.84
N GLU A 40 29.48 -27.44 12.82
CA GLU A 40 30.49 -28.02 11.92
C GLU A 40 30.93 -29.45 12.30
N SER A 41 30.53 -29.96 13.46
CA SER A 41 30.90 -31.30 13.95
C SER A 41 29.94 -32.44 13.53
N ARG A 42 28.80 -32.13 12.91
CA ARG A 42 27.69 -33.09 12.72
C ARG A 42 27.47 -33.61 11.31
N HIS A 43 28.35 -33.35 10.34
CA HIS A 43 28.17 -33.87 8.97
C HIS A 43 29.28 -34.84 8.55
N ARG A 44 29.01 -36.13 8.75
CA ARG A 44 29.65 -37.23 8.01
C ARG A 44 28.60 -38.28 7.67
N PRO A 45 28.37 -38.65 6.38
CA PRO A 45 27.25 -39.51 6.00
C PRO A 45 27.66 -40.98 6.01
N ALA A 46 26.76 -41.85 6.49
CA ALA A 46 26.81 -43.28 6.23
C ALA A 46 25.42 -43.77 5.80
N ALA A 47 25.39 -44.47 4.68
CA ALA A 47 24.23 -44.94 3.93
C ALA A 47 23.36 -45.97 4.66
N ARG A 48 22.06 -46.04 4.30
CA ARG A 48 21.38 -47.29 3.87
C ARG A 48 19.93 -47.06 3.40
N LEU A 49 19.53 -47.94 2.49
CA LEU A 49 18.28 -48.09 1.74
C LEU A 49 17.10 -48.65 2.57
N ILE A 50 15.89 -48.18 2.21
CA ILE A 50 14.60 -48.88 2.00
C ILE A 50 14.09 -49.87 3.09
N ASP A 51 12.96 -49.52 3.75
CA ASP A 51 11.63 -50.17 3.62
C ASP A 51 10.61 -49.56 4.61
N ILE A 52 9.36 -49.39 4.16
CA ILE A 52 8.11 -49.06 4.91
C ILE A 52 7.25 -50.35 4.76
N PRO A 53 6.39 -50.84 5.71
CA PRO A 53 5.33 -50.01 6.29
C PRO A 53 4.72 -50.34 7.68
N ASP A 54 3.83 -49.41 8.06
CA ASP A 54 2.64 -49.49 8.90
C ASP A 54 2.71 -49.32 10.43
N GLY A 55 1.96 -48.30 10.89
CA GLY A 55 1.15 -48.41 12.11
C GLY A 55 1.29 -47.31 13.15
N ALA A 56 0.28 -46.45 13.21
CA ALA A 56 -0.25 -45.73 14.39
C ALA A 56 0.56 -44.56 15.02
N ALA A 57 -0.04 -43.37 14.87
CA ALA A 57 -0.26 -42.34 15.89
C ALA A 57 0.86 -42.04 16.91
N HIS A 58 1.47 -40.86 16.79
CA HIS A 58 1.45 -39.83 17.84
C HIS A 58 2.06 -38.52 17.31
N VAL A 59 1.34 -37.42 17.51
CA VAL A 59 1.80 -36.05 17.31
C VAL A 59 2.51 -35.62 18.60
N PRO A 60 3.79 -35.19 18.57
CA PRO A 60 4.39 -34.35 19.61
C PRO A 60 4.36 -32.89 19.11
N GLU A 61 3.48 -32.05 19.62
CA GLU A 61 3.56 -31.31 20.90
C GLU A 61 4.07 -29.88 20.67
N GLN A 62 3.10 -28.95 20.62
CA GLN A 62 3.28 -27.49 20.69
C GLN A 62 3.80 -27.00 22.06
N GLN A 63 4.12 -27.90 23.00
CA GLN A 63 4.61 -27.57 24.34
C GLN A 63 6.13 -27.33 24.36
N ASP A 64 6.89 -27.95 23.45
CA ASP A 64 8.35 -27.84 23.44
C ASP A 64 8.87 -26.46 23.03
N ALA A 65 8.12 -25.71 22.21
CA ALA A 65 8.54 -24.37 21.77
C ALA A 65 8.42 -23.33 22.89
N HIS A 66 7.33 -23.38 23.66
CA HIS A 66 7.07 -22.43 24.74
C HIS A 66 7.96 -22.68 25.97
N ILE A 67 8.35 -23.95 26.20
CA ILE A 67 9.36 -24.31 27.22
C ILE A 67 10.73 -23.79 26.81
N ASN A 68 11.12 -23.94 25.54
CA ASN A 68 12.40 -23.45 25.03
C ASN A 68 12.54 -21.91 25.10
N GLU A 69 11.46 -21.16 24.88
CA GLU A 69 11.50 -19.70 24.98
C GLU A 69 11.58 -19.23 26.44
N LEU A 70 10.85 -19.88 27.35
CA LEU A 70 10.92 -19.59 28.78
C LEU A 70 12.30 -19.95 29.36
N GLU A 71 12.88 -21.07 28.91
CA GLU A 71 14.24 -21.47 29.26
C GLU A 71 15.28 -20.50 28.69
N ALA A 72 15.11 -20.01 27.46
CA ALA A 72 16.00 -19.01 26.87
C ALA A 72 15.92 -17.66 27.60
N GLN A 73 14.74 -17.23 28.02
CA GLN A 73 14.54 -16.03 28.84
C GLN A 73 15.15 -16.20 30.24
N GLN A 74 14.96 -17.36 30.88
CA GLN A 74 15.59 -17.66 32.18
C GLN A 74 17.12 -17.73 32.07
N GLN A 75 17.64 -18.27 30.96
CA GLN A 75 19.08 -18.35 30.74
C GLN A 75 19.69 -16.97 30.47
N ALA A 76 18.96 -16.08 29.79
CA ALA A 76 19.35 -14.68 29.63
C ALA A 76 19.32 -13.93 30.97
N LEU A 77 18.29 -14.13 31.79
CA LEU A 77 18.20 -13.57 33.14
C LEU A 77 19.33 -14.06 34.05
N ALA A 78 19.63 -15.36 34.03
CA ALA A 78 20.73 -15.94 34.79
C ALA A 78 22.10 -15.44 34.31
N ALA A 79 22.27 -15.20 33.01
CA ALA A 79 23.49 -14.60 32.47
C ALA A 79 23.66 -13.14 32.92
N VAL A 80 22.59 -12.35 32.92
CA VAL A 80 22.60 -10.97 33.43
C VAL A 80 22.88 -10.97 34.93
N GLU A 81 22.26 -11.87 35.70
CA GLU A 81 22.50 -12.01 37.13
C GLU A 81 23.94 -12.41 37.44
N ALA A 82 24.53 -13.35 36.68
CA ALA A 82 25.92 -13.73 36.84
C ALA A 82 26.90 -12.57 36.55
N VAL A 83 26.58 -11.74 35.55
CA VAL A 83 27.36 -10.52 35.24
C VAL A 83 27.24 -9.50 36.37
N VAL A 84 26.03 -9.31 36.91
CA VAL A 84 25.80 -8.39 38.04
C VAL A 84 26.51 -8.89 39.30
N GLN A 85 26.47 -10.18 39.61
CA GLN A 85 27.15 -10.78 40.77
C GLN A 85 28.70 -10.74 40.65
N GLY A 86 29.24 -10.65 39.43
CA GLY A 86 30.68 -10.49 39.19
C GLY A 86 31.21 -9.05 39.40
N LEU A 87 30.33 -8.07 39.60
CA LEU A 87 30.71 -6.67 39.83
C LEU A 87 30.95 -6.38 41.32
N SER A 88 31.88 -5.46 41.60
CA SER A 88 32.09 -5.00 42.97
C SER A 88 30.85 -4.27 43.52
N PRO A 89 30.61 -4.27 44.85
CA PRO A 89 29.42 -3.64 45.44
C PRO A 89 29.25 -2.15 45.09
N GLN A 90 30.35 -1.43 44.84
CA GLN A 90 30.33 -0.04 44.41
C GLN A 90 29.87 0.11 42.94
N GLN A 91 30.31 -0.79 42.05
CA GLN A 91 29.89 -0.79 40.65
C GLN A 91 28.42 -1.20 40.48
N GLN A 92 27.92 -2.10 41.34
CA GLN A 92 26.49 -2.45 41.38
C GLN A 92 25.62 -1.25 41.79
N LEU A 93 26.08 -0.45 42.77
CA LEU A 93 25.38 0.77 43.18
C LEU A 93 25.35 1.80 42.06
N GLU A 94 26.48 2.01 41.39
CA GLU A 94 26.59 2.95 40.26
C GLU A 94 25.68 2.53 39.10
N LEU A 95 25.65 1.24 38.77
CA LEU A 95 24.77 0.70 37.73
C LEU A 95 23.29 0.92 38.07
N ARG A 96 22.90 0.72 39.34
CA ARG A 96 21.52 0.98 39.80
C ARG A 96 21.17 2.45 39.69
N ASN A 97 22.06 3.34 40.11
CA ASN A 97 21.85 4.79 40.00
C ASN A 97 21.70 5.23 38.53
N GLN A 98 22.51 4.68 37.64
CA GLN A 98 22.42 4.96 36.20
C GLN A 98 21.11 4.42 35.60
N LEU A 99 20.68 3.22 36.01
CA LEU A 99 19.42 2.65 35.56
C LEU A 99 18.22 3.48 36.04
N ASP A 100 18.22 3.88 37.31
CA ASP A 100 17.18 4.75 37.88
C ASP A 100 17.12 6.11 37.16
N GLN A 101 18.28 6.66 36.80
CA GLN A 101 18.36 7.89 36.02
C GLN A 101 17.77 7.72 34.61
N VAL A 102 18.08 6.60 33.93
CA VAL A 102 17.50 6.28 32.62
C VAL A 102 15.99 6.09 32.73
N LEU A 103 15.51 5.35 33.72
CA LEU A 103 14.07 5.14 33.95
C LEU A 103 13.34 6.47 34.21
N THR A 104 13.95 7.38 34.96
CA THR A 104 13.41 8.71 35.22
C THR A 104 13.34 9.54 33.93
N CYS A 105 14.37 9.51 33.09
CA CYS A 105 14.37 10.18 31.79
C CYS A 105 13.29 9.62 30.86
N VAL A 106 13.12 8.30 30.82
CA VAL A 106 12.07 7.66 30.01
C VAL A 106 10.67 8.04 30.50
N ALA A 107 10.46 8.11 31.82
CA ALA A 107 9.20 8.57 32.38
C ALA A 107 8.89 10.03 32.00
N SER A 108 9.89 10.93 32.07
CA SER A 108 9.75 12.34 31.63
C SER A 108 9.41 12.43 30.15
N LEU A 109 10.09 11.66 29.31
CA LEU A 109 9.82 11.63 27.87
C LEU A 109 8.41 11.13 27.57
N ARG A 110 7.92 10.13 28.30
CA ARG A 110 6.55 9.63 28.16
C ARG A 110 5.52 10.72 28.53
N SER A 111 5.75 11.50 29.58
CA SER A 111 4.87 12.63 29.90
C SER A 111 4.93 13.73 28.84
N GLU A 112 6.10 14.08 28.33
CA GLU A 112 6.25 15.10 27.29
C GLU A 112 5.53 14.69 25.98
N VAL A 113 5.62 13.41 25.60
CA VAL A 113 4.89 12.88 24.44
C VAL A 113 3.38 12.89 24.67
N ALA A 114 2.92 12.62 25.90
CA ALA A 114 1.50 12.70 26.23
C ALA A 114 0.99 14.15 26.13
N ASP A 115 1.74 15.12 26.66
CA ASP A 115 1.40 16.54 26.57
C ASP A 115 1.39 17.02 25.10
N LEU A 116 2.35 16.58 24.29
CA LEU A 116 2.42 16.93 22.87
C LEU A 116 1.25 16.34 22.07
N ARG A 117 0.84 15.10 22.40
CA ARG A 117 -0.37 14.49 21.82
C ARG A 117 -1.64 15.24 22.23
N GLY A 118 -1.76 15.64 23.49
CA GLY A 118 -2.87 16.46 23.97
C GLY A 118 -2.95 17.80 23.23
N GLY A 119 -1.82 18.51 23.13
CA GLY A 119 -1.74 19.79 22.42
C GLY A 119 -2.07 19.68 20.93
N LEU A 120 -1.63 18.62 20.25
CA LEU A 120 -1.99 18.36 18.86
C LEU A 120 -3.50 18.09 18.71
N HIS A 121 -4.09 17.36 19.65
CA HIS A 121 -5.53 17.09 19.65
C HIS A 121 -6.34 18.39 19.84
N ASP A 122 -5.93 19.26 20.77
CA ASP A 122 -6.59 20.55 21.01
C ASP A 122 -6.49 21.47 19.77
N ILE A 123 -5.33 21.51 19.11
CA ILE A 123 -5.15 22.27 17.85
C ILE A 123 -6.07 21.72 16.76
N ALA A 124 -6.17 20.39 16.62
CA ALA A 124 -7.06 19.77 15.65
C ALA A 124 -8.53 20.14 15.92
N LEU A 125 -8.97 20.09 17.18
CA LEU A 125 -10.32 20.51 17.57
C LEU A 125 -10.58 21.98 17.28
N GLN A 126 -9.60 22.86 17.52
CA GLN A 126 -9.72 24.28 17.22
C GLN A 126 -9.85 24.54 15.71
N ILE A 127 -9.06 23.84 14.89
CA ILE A 127 -9.16 23.94 13.42
C ILE A 127 -10.54 23.49 12.94
N ILE A 128 -11.06 22.37 13.47
CA ILE A 128 -12.39 21.87 13.13
C ILE A 128 -13.46 22.90 13.49
N GLN A 129 -13.38 23.51 14.68
CA GLN A 129 -14.32 24.55 15.11
C GLN A 129 -14.26 25.80 14.22
N ASP A 130 -13.06 26.25 13.86
CA ASP A 130 -12.87 27.44 13.02
C ASP A 130 -13.34 27.21 11.58
N VAL A 131 -13.10 26.01 11.02
CA VAL A 131 -13.62 25.61 9.71
C VAL A 131 -15.14 25.53 9.74
N ARG A 132 -15.73 24.87 10.75
CA ARG A 132 -17.19 24.79 10.91
C ARG A 132 -17.82 26.18 10.97
N LYS A 133 -17.25 27.08 11.78
CA LYS A 133 -17.70 28.47 11.87
C LYS A 133 -17.56 29.20 10.53
N GLY A 134 -16.45 28.99 9.82
CA GLY A 134 -16.22 29.56 8.48
C GLY A 134 -17.24 29.07 7.44
N VAL A 135 -17.63 27.80 7.51
CA VAL A 135 -18.68 27.22 6.65
C VAL A 135 -20.05 27.79 7.02
N GLU A 136 -20.41 27.87 8.30
CA GLU A 136 -21.66 28.47 8.77
C GLU A 136 -21.79 29.94 8.34
N ASP A 137 -20.72 30.74 8.47
CA ASP A 137 -20.70 32.13 8.03
C ASP A 137 -20.77 32.26 6.50
N SER A 138 -20.14 31.35 5.76
CA SER A 138 -20.23 31.27 4.29
C SER A 138 -21.64 30.90 3.81
N GLN A 139 -22.30 29.96 4.50
CA GLN A 139 -23.70 29.60 4.24
C GLN A 139 -24.64 30.77 4.57
N ARG A 140 -24.42 31.50 5.66
CA ARG A 140 -25.18 32.74 5.99
C ARG A 140 -25.02 33.81 4.91
N LEU A 141 -23.83 33.99 4.36
CA LEU A 141 -23.58 34.91 3.24
C LEU A 141 -24.29 34.45 1.95
N ARG A 142 -24.34 33.15 1.66
CA ARG A 142 -25.12 32.60 0.53
C ARG A 142 -26.62 32.82 0.71
N ARG A 143 -27.17 32.60 1.92
CA ARG A 143 -28.59 32.87 2.23
C ARG A 143 -28.93 34.37 2.10
N ARG A 144 -28.01 35.28 2.44
CA ARG A 144 -28.20 36.73 2.22
C ARG A 144 -28.18 37.14 0.75
N ARG A 145 -27.42 36.45 -0.12
CA ARG A 145 -27.43 36.70 -1.57
C ARG A 145 -28.70 36.22 -2.27
N HIS A 146 -29.42 35.26 -1.69
CA HIS A 146 -30.72 34.80 -2.20
C HIS A 146 -31.90 35.70 -1.81
N LEU A 147 -31.68 36.71 -0.96
CA LEU A 147 -32.69 37.70 -0.60
C LEU A 147 -32.45 39.05 -1.32
N VAL A 148 -32.23 39.01 -2.64
CA VAL A 148 -32.33 40.21 -3.48
C VAL A 148 -33.66 40.12 -4.23
N TYR A 149 -34.62 40.94 -3.79
CA TYR A 149 -35.91 41.12 -4.45
C TYR A 149 -35.68 41.65 -5.86
N ARG A 150 -35.92 40.80 -6.87
CA ARG A 150 -35.89 41.18 -8.29
C ARG A 150 -37.11 42.04 -8.56
N GLU A 151 -36.94 43.37 -8.50
CA GLU A 151 -37.95 44.33 -8.92
C GLU A 151 -38.35 44.05 -10.36
N ARG A 152 -39.63 43.71 -10.52
CA ARG A 152 -40.30 43.47 -11.80
C ARG A 152 -40.54 44.83 -12.45
N THR A 153 -39.63 45.28 -13.29
CA THR A 153 -39.90 46.39 -14.21
C THR A 153 -40.55 45.83 -15.46
N ASP A 154 -41.85 46.08 -15.58
CA ASP A 154 -42.61 45.87 -16.80
C ASP A 154 -42.03 46.77 -17.90
N SER A 155 -41.44 46.17 -18.92
CA SER A 155 -41.14 46.85 -20.17
C SER A 155 -41.49 45.92 -21.32
N ASN A 156 -42.70 46.16 -21.82
CA ASN A 156 -43.28 45.59 -23.02
C ASN A 156 -42.49 46.12 -24.23
N SER A 157 -41.44 45.40 -24.66
CA SER A 157 -40.74 45.68 -25.91
C SER A 157 -40.14 44.40 -26.47
N SER A 158 -40.92 43.75 -27.32
CA SER A 158 -40.58 42.60 -28.14
C SER A 158 -39.33 42.81 -29.02
N SER A 159 -38.52 41.77 -29.18
CA SER A 159 -37.89 41.44 -30.47
C SER A 159 -37.55 39.95 -30.53
N SER A 160 -38.50 39.13 -30.98
CA SER A 160 -38.25 37.74 -31.37
C SER A 160 -37.61 37.70 -32.76
N ILE A 161 -36.39 37.16 -32.86
CA ILE A 161 -35.73 36.91 -34.15
C ILE A 161 -36.39 35.67 -34.77
N TYR A 162 -37.21 35.91 -35.79
CA TYR A 162 -37.69 34.87 -36.69
C TYR A 162 -36.57 34.53 -37.68
N PHE A 163 -36.15 33.26 -37.70
CA PHE A 163 -35.31 32.72 -38.77
C PHE A 163 -36.22 32.40 -39.96
N THR A 164 -36.32 33.33 -40.91
CA THR A 164 -37.05 33.14 -42.16
C THR A 164 -36.04 32.90 -43.28
N ALA A 165 -35.95 31.65 -43.75
CA ALA A 165 -35.18 31.29 -44.92
C ALA A 165 -35.92 31.77 -46.18
N SER A 166 -35.38 32.80 -46.83
CA SER A 166 -35.78 33.20 -48.17
C SER A 166 -35.12 32.29 -49.20
N GLN A 167 -35.94 31.54 -49.94
CA GLN A 167 -35.59 30.92 -51.21
C GLN A 167 -35.25 32.03 -52.22
N ASP A 168 -34.18 31.84 -52.99
CA ASP A 168 -34.12 32.37 -54.34
C ASP A 168 -33.47 31.36 -55.29
N THR A 169 -33.99 31.37 -56.50
CA THR A 169 -33.97 30.30 -57.49
C THR A 169 -32.72 30.31 -58.37
N SER A 170 -32.09 29.15 -58.58
CA SER A 170 -31.33 28.82 -59.81
C SER A 170 -31.03 27.32 -59.89
N SER A 171 -31.66 26.64 -60.86
CA SER A 171 -31.30 25.41 -61.60
C SER A 171 -30.01 24.67 -61.20
N THR A 172 -29.91 23.33 -61.09
CA THR A 172 -30.35 22.25 -62.03
C THR A 172 -29.88 20.89 -61.44
N TYR A 173 -30.63 19.79 -61.71
CA TYR A 173 -30.37 18.37 -61.34
C TYR A 173 -30.41 18.07 -59.81
N GLY A 174 -31.28 17.23 -59.24
CA GLY A 174 -32.02 16.07 -59.72
C GLY A 174 -31.38 14.80 -59.16
N ASP A 175 -31.85 14.28 -58.01
CA ASP A 175 -32.46 12.94 -57.91
C ASP A 175 -32.85 12.61 -56.45
N THR A 176 -33.94 11.88 -56.33
CA THR A 176 -34.66 11.46 -55.12
C THR A 176 -34.09 10.17 -54.53
N SER A 177 -34.04 10.01 -53.20
CA SER A 177 -34.18 8.67 -52.60
C SER A 177 -34.48 8.72 -51.09
N GLU A 178 -35.75 8.49 -50.73
CA GLU A 178 -36.19 8.01 -49.42
C GLU A 178 -35.84 6.52 -49.30
N GLY A 179 -35.13 6.13 -48.23
CA GLY A 179 -34.69 4.75 -48.02
C GLY A 179 -35.08 4.20 -46.65
N GLY A 180 -36.32 3.71 -46.58
CA GLY A 180 -36.85 2.55 -45.84
C GLY A 180 -36.06 1.89 -44.69
N TYR A 181 -36.79 1.67 -43.59
CA TYR A 181 -36.53 0.78 -42.47
C TYR A 181 -36.27 -0.68 -42.88
N THR A 182 -35.35 -1.36 -42.18
CA THR A 182 -35.36 -2.83 -42.03
C THR A 182 -34.84 -3.23 -40.64
N THR A 183 -35.74 -3.70 -39.77
CA THR A 183 -35.39 -4.47 -38.56
C THR A 183 -35.38 -5.95 -38.93
N ALA A 184 -34.25 -6.64 -38.77
CA ALA A 184 -34.16 -8.08 -38.94
C ALA A 184 -33.84 -8.74 -37.59
N TYR A 185 -34.80 -9.54 -37.11
CA TYR A 185 -34.62 -10.61 -36.15
C TYR A 185 -33.67 -11.65 -36.75
N ALA A 186 -32.71 -12.12 -35.94
CA ALA A 186 -31.99 -13.36 -36.19
C ALA A 186 -31.96 -14.15 -34.89
N GLU A 187 -32.87 -15.12 -34.79
CA GLU A 187 -32.71 -16.26 -33.89
C GLU A 187 -31.64 -17.18 -34.47
N SER A 188 -30.67 -17.59 -33.64
CA SER A 188 -29.85 -18.76 -33.92
C SER A 188 -29.60 -19.52 -32.63
N ASP A 189 -30.25 -20.68 -32.54
CA ASP A 189 -29.89 -21.81 -31.68
C ASP A 189 -28.42 -22.20 -31.91
N TYR A 190 -27.63 -22.22 -30.85
CA TYR A 190 -26.49 -23.12 -30.70
C TYR A 190 -26.50 -23.65 -29.27
N THR A 191 -27.05 -24.85 -29.12
CA THR A 191 -26.79 -25.74 -27.99
C THR A 191 -25.42 -26.42 -28.15
N ASP A 192 -24.88 -26.86 -27.02
CA ASP A 192 -23.70 -27.73 -26.82
C ASP A 192 -22.32 -27.07 -26.77
N ARG A 193 -22.01 -26.47 -25.60
CA ARG A 193 -20.74 -26.69 -24.89
C ARG A 193 -20.81 -26.31 -23.40
N ASP A 194 -21.74 -26.92 -22.66
CA ASP A 194 -21.72 -26.86 -21.20
C ASP A 194 -20.77 -27.93 -20.66
N SER A 195 -19.53 -27.52 -20.35
CA SER A 195 -18.77 -28.19 -19.28
C SER A 195 -17.56 -27.41 -18.72
N ASP A 196 -17.22 -26.21 -19.21
CA ASP A 196 -16.07 -25.42 -18.69
C ASP A 196 -16.45 -23.97 -18.32
N LYS A 197 -17.74 -23.61 -18.25
CA LYS A 197 -18.21 -22.22 -18.09
C LYS A 197 -18.66 -21.84 -16.67
N GLU A 198 -18.97 -22.82 -15.83
CA GLU A 198 -19.45 -22.57 -14.47
C GLU A 198 -18.33 -22.13 -13.49
N GLU A 199 -17.06 -22.46 -13.78
CA GLU A 199 -15.92 -21.99 -12.97
C GLU A 199 -15.49 -20.55 -13.33
N GLN A 200 -15.69 -20.11 -14.59
CA GLN A 200 -15.34 -18.74 -15.00
C GLN A 200 -16.41 -17.71 -14.64
N GLU A 201 -17.70 -18.05 -14.72
CA GLU A 201 -18.77 -17.14 -14.31
C GLU A 201 -18.80 -16.91 -12.79
N SER A 202 -18.38 -17.90 -11.99
CA SER A 202 -18.30 -17.76 -10.53
C SER A 202 -17.14 -16.86 -10.07
N GLU A 203 -15.98 -16.91 -10.74
CA GLU A 203 -14.86 -15.99 -10.47
C GLU A 203 -15.19 -14.54 -10.85
N GLU A 204 -15.87 -14.32 -11.99
CA GLU A 204 -16.30 -12.98 -12.42
C GLU A 204 -17.34 -12.38 -11.48
N GLU A 205 -18.30 -13.18 -10.97
CA GLU A 205 -19.28 -12.73 -9.98
C GLU A 205 -18.67 -12.38 -8.62
N GLU A 206 -17.70 -13.17 -8.13
CA GLU A 206 -16.99 -12.92 -6.87
C GLU A 206 -16.13 -11.65 -6.98
N GLU A 207 -15.41 -11.45 -8.10
CA GLU A 207 -14.66 -10.22 -8.36
C GLU A 207 -15.58 -8.99 -8.41
N ASP A 208 -16.77 -9.13 -9.00
CA ASP A 208 -17.78 -8.08 -9.06
C ASP A 208 -18.37 -7.75 -7.68
N ARG A 209 -18.58 -8.73 -6.80
CA ARG A 209 -19.07 -8.52 -5.42
C ARG A 209 -18.03 -7.84 -4.52
N SER A 210 -16.77 -8.25 -4.60
CA SER A 210 -15.65 -7.61 -3.90
C SER A 210 -15.49 -6.15 -4.36
N CYS A 211 -15.45 -5.90 -5.67
CA CYS A 211 -15.42 -4.54 -6.20
C CYS A 211 -16.66 -3.72 -5.80
N ALA A 212 -17.85 -4.34 -5.76
CA ALA A 212 -19.08 -3.67 -5.35
C ALA A 212 -19.06 -3.26 -3.87
N THR A 213 -18.47 -4.06 -2.99
CA THR A 213 -18.34 -3.75 -1.55
C THR A 213 -17.43 -2.54 -1.32
N VAL A 214 -16.36 -2.42 -2.11
CA VAL A 214 -15.49 -1.22 -2.12
C VAL A 214 -16.19 -0.01 -2.73
N LEU A 215 -17.04 -0.21 -3.74
CA LEU A 215 -17.88 0.85 -4.31
C LEU A 215 -19.01 1.29 -3.35
N THR A 216 -19.48 0.42 -2.43
CA THR A 216 -20.44 0.82 -1.39
C THR A 216 -19.80 1.64 -0.29
N LEU A 217 -18.52 1.40 0.07
CA LEU A 217 -17.77 2.31 0.94
C LEU A 217 -17.72 3.73 0.36
N ARG A 218 -17.57 3.85 -0.97
CA ARG A 218 -17.68 5.14 -1.67
C ARG A 218 -19.07 5.77 -1.52
N GLN A 219 -20.15 4.99 -1.46
CA GLN A 219 -21.50 5.50 -1.33
C GLN A 219 -21.79 5.98 0.10
N GLU A 220 -21.27 5.29 1.11
CA GLU A 220 -21.38 5.70 2.52
C GLU A 220 -20.61 6.99 2.80
N ASP A 221 -19.40 7.15 2.24
CA ASP A 221 -18.65 8.43 2.29
C ASP A 221 -19.34 9.58 1.54
N SER A 222 -20.29 9.27 0.64
CA SER A 222 -21.01 10.25 -0.19
C SER A 222 -22.45 10.54 0.28
N LEU A 223 -23.00 9.73 1.17
CA LEU A 223 -24.41 9.77 1.61
C LEU A 223 -24.62 10.33 3.01
N GLU A 224 -23.59 10.84 3.69
CA GLU A 224 -23.79 11.59 4.94
C GLU A 224 -24.44 12.98 4.74
N GLU A 225 -24.78 13.37 3.50
CA GLU A 225 -25.67 14.50 3.22
C GLU A 225 -27.02 13.97 2.70
N GLU A 226 -28.06 14.12 3.54
CA GLU A 226 -29.50 13.85 3.30
C GLU A 226 -30.05 12.51 3.84
N GLU A 227 -30.42 12.50 5.14
CA GLU A 227 -31.76 12.12 5.64
C GLU A 227 -31.80 12.24 7.19
N GLU A 228 -32.18 13.43 7.70
CA GLU A 228 -32.72 13.55 9.06
C GLU A 228 -34.22 13.25 9.02
N GLU A 229 -34.64 12.06 9.45
CA GLU A 229 -36.00 11.86 9.97
C GLU A 229 -35.96 11.37 11.42
N GLU A 230 -36.59 12.16 12.28
CA GLU A 230 -36.77 11.93 13.71
C GLU A 230 -37.50 10.62 13.99
N LYS A 231 -36.86 9.72 14.74
CA LYS A 231 -37.57 8.80 15.65
C LYS A 231 -36.85 8.70 17.00
N GLU A 232 -37.39 9.41 17.99
CA GLU A 232 -37.15 9.12 19.39
C GLU A 232 -37.66 7.71 19.75
N GLY A 233 -36.85 6.97 20.51
CA GLY A 233 -37.36 5.95 21.43
C GLY A 233 -36.61 4.62 21.43
N GLY A 234 -35.62 4.51 22.31
CA GLY A 234 -35.40 3.27 23.07
C GLY A 234 -34.14 2.44 22.75
N GLY A 235 -33.10 2.64 23.55
CA GLY A 235 -32.31 1.57 24.16
C GLY A 235 -31.38 0.75 23.26
N GLY A 236 -30.11 1.14 23.23
CA GLY A 236 -29.02 0.30 22.74
C GLY A 236 -27.66 0.96 22.96
N LEU A 237 -27.09 0.79 24.14
CA LEU A 237 -25.69 1.13 24.44
C LEU A 237 -24.78 0.23 23.58
N GLN A 238 -24.43 0.66 22.38
CA GLN A 238 -23.27 0.12 21.66
C GLN A 238 -22.04 0.87 22.18
N LEU A 239 -21.31 0.22 23.08
CA LEU A 239 -20.03 0.67 23.62
C LEU A 239 -19.11 1.14 22.47
N GLN A 240 -18.88 2.45 22.39
CA GLN A 240 -17.65 3.00 21.84
C GLN A 240 -16.52 2.40 22.68
N ARG A 241 -15.89 1.35 22.16
CA ARG A 241 -14.60 0.90 22.68
C ARG A 241 -13.62 2.02 22.35
N GLU A 242 -13.30 2.76 23.40
CA GLU A 242 -12.22 3.74 23.48
C GLU A 242 -11.04 3.31 22.61
N ALA A 243 -10.47 4.24 21.85
CA ALA A 243 -9.20 4.10 21.16
C ALA A 243 -8.13 3.71 22.18
N GLY A 244 -8.06 2.40 22.46
CA GLY A 244 -7.17 1.82 23.43
C GLY A 244 -5.75 2.02 22.92
N VAL A 245 -4.89 2.46 23.82
CA VAL A 245 -3.42 2.38 23.70
C VAL A 245 -3.07 1.11 22.91
N PRO A 246 -2.26 1.16 21.84
CA PRO A 246 -1.86 -0.04 21.13
C PRO A 246 -1.38 -1.03 22.16
N ASN A 247 -1.99 -2.22 22.21
CA ASN A 247 -1.51 -3.28 23.07
C ASN A 247 0.01 -3.38 22.79
N GLY A 248 0.85 -3.17 23.82
CA GLY A 248 2.30 -3.01 23.61
C GLY A 248 2.88 -4.20 22.85
N GLU A 249 2.28 -5.37 23.02
CA GLU A 249 2.55 -6.61 22.30
C GLU A 249 2.26 -6.50 20.79
N LEU A 250 1.08 -5.99 20.42
CA LEU A 250 0.72 -5.75 19.02
C LEU A 250 1.69 -4.75 18.38
N ALA A 251 2.01 -3.65 19.05
CA ALA A 251 2.96 -2.67 18.50
C ALA A 251 4.35 -3.27 18.25
N LEU A 252 4.83 -4.16 19.13
CA LEU A 252 6.09 -4.88 18.95
C LEU A 252 6.00 -5.87 17.78
N LEU A 253 4.90 -6.60 17.66
CA LEU A 253 4.67 -7.54 16.56
C LEU A 253 4.64 -6.81 15.20
N LEU A 254 3.93 -5.69 15.11
CA LEU A 254 3.87 -4.88 13.88
C LEU A 254 5.25 -4.30 13.52
N ALA A 255 6.00 -3.81 14.52
CA ALA A 255 7.36 -3.33 14.32
C ALA A 255 8.31 -4.45 13.86
N GLN A 256 8.18 -5.65 14.42
CA GLN A 256 8.94 -6.82 13.99
C GLN A 256 8.61 -7.19 12.54
N SER A 257 7.32 -7.20 12.18
CA SER A 257 6.89 -7.42 10.78
C SER A 257 7.47 -6.37 9.83
N ASP A 258 7.48 -5.09 10.22
CA ASP A 258 8.04 -4.01 9.41
C ASP A 258 9.55 -4.19 9.18
N ILE A 259 10.29 -4.65 10.20
CA ILE A 259 11.73 -4.97 10.05
C ILE A 259 11.91 -6.16 9.10
N LEU A 260 11.15 -7.23 9.29
CA LEU A 260 11.23 -8.44 8.47
C LEU A 260 10.92 -8.17 6.99
N HIS A 261 9.98 -7.28 6.70
CA HIS A 261 9.65 -6.83 5.35
C HIS A 261 10.84 -6.18 4.62
N THR A 262 11.71 -5.45 5.34
CA THR A 262 12.93 -4.84 4.74
C THR A 262 14.04 -5.84 4.43
N GLY A 263 13.88 -7.10 4.85
CA GLY A 263 14.85 -8.17 4.68
C GLY A 263 14.83 -8.82 3.29
N ASP A 264 15.54 -9.95 3.19
CA ASP A 264 15.52 -10.79 2.01
C ASP A 264 14.28 -11.71 1.98
N ALA A 265 14.20 -12.59 0.98
CA ALA A 265 13.08 -13.53 0.82
C ALA A 265 12.83 -14.39 2.07
N SER A 266 13.88 -14.80 2.78
CA SER A 266 13.74 -15.64 3.98
C SER A 266 13.13 -14.86 5.14
N LEU A 267 13.58 -13.62 5.34
CA LEU A 267 13.04 -12.75 6.39
C LEU A 267 11.60 -12.32 6.09
N LYS A 268 11.27 -12.03 4.82
CA LYS A 268 9.90 -11.74 4.42
C LYS A 268 8.96 -12.92 4.64
N ALA A 269 9.39 -14.14 4.33
CA ALA A 269 8.63 -15.35 4.62
C ALA A 269 8.43 -15.59 6.13
N GLU A 270 9.42 -15.23 6.96
CA GLU A 270 9.28 -15.23 8.41
C GLU A 270 8.26 -14.20 8.89
N GLY A 271 8.29 -12.98 8.33
CA GLY A 271 7.31 -11.93 8.63
C GLY A 271 5.89 -12.32 8.23
N PHE A 272 5.73 -12.98 7.09
CA PHE A 272 4.44 -13.52 6.65
C PHE A 272 3.89 -14.57 7.62
N ARG A 273 4.71 -15.56 8.01
CA ARG A 273 4.31 -16.59 8.96
C ARG A 273 3.98 -16.01 10.33
N LEU A 274 4.77 -15.06 10.82
CA LEU A 274 4.50 -14.34 12.08
C LEU A 274 3.10 -13.69 12.07
N LEU A 275 2.76 -13.00 10.98
CA LEU A 275 1.45 -12.37 10.85
C LEU A 275 0.34 -13.44 10.75
N LEU A 276 0.49 -14.47 9.93
CA LEU A 276 -0.52 -15.54 9.81
C LEU A 276 -0.85 -16.21 11.15
N GLU A 277 0.17 -16.54 11.95
CA GLU A 277 0.01 -17.17 13.27
C GLU A 277 -0.78 -16.28 14.25
N ASN A 278 -0.75 -14.96 14.06
CA ASN A 278 -1.41 -13.99 14.93
C ASN A 278 -2.71 -13.41 14.34
N ARG A 279 -3.12 -13.84 13.14
CA ARG A 279 -4.35 -13.36 12.48
C ARG A 279 -5.60 -13.60 13.34
N ALA A 280 -5.68 -14.74 14.03
CA ALA A 280 -6.84 -15.04 14.88
C ALA A 280 -7.01 -14.08 16.06
N GLN A 281 -5.93 -13.44 16.52
CA GLN A 281 -5.94 -12.53 17.67
C GLN A 281 -6.04 -11.06 17.26
N HIS A 282 -5.50 -10.71 16.09
CA HIS A 282 -5.33 -9.33 15.65
C HIS A 282 -6.00 -9.02 14.30
N GLY A 283 -6.74 -9.96 13.71
CA GLY A 283 -7.43 -9.78 12.43
C GLY A 283 -8.52 -8.70 12.41
N ASP A 284 -8.93 -8.16 13.56
CA ASP A 284 -9.82 -7.00 13.61
C ASP A 284 -9.08 -5.66 13.56
N ASP A 285 -7.76 -5.65 13.72
CA ASP A 285 -6.95 -4.43 13.75
C ASP A 285 -6.49 -4.02 12.34
N GLN A 286 -6.77 -2.78 11.96
CA GLN A 286 -6.43 -2.25 10.64
C GLN A 286 -4.92 -2.26 10.38
N GLU A 287 -4.10 -1.88 11.37
CA GLU A 287 -2.65 -1.79 11.22
C GLU A 287 -2.01 -3.16 11.03
N PHE A 288 -2.63 -4.18 11.61
CA PHE A 288 -2.29 -5.57 11.37
C PHE A 288 -2.69 -6.05 9.97
N LEU A 289 -3.95 -5.81 9.56
CA LEU A 289 -4.48 -6.32 8.29
C LEU A 289 -3.71 -5.83 7.06
N TRP A 290 -3.38 -4.53 6.97
CA TRP A 290 -2.64 -4.05 5.80
C TRP A 290 -1.21 -4.59 5.75
N ARG A 291 -0.59 -4.87 6.91
CA ARG A 291 0.73 -5.51 6.97
C ARG A 291 0.66 -6.97 6.57
N LEU A 292 -0.43 -7.67 6.89
CA LEU A 292 -0.68 -9.02 6.40
C LEU A 292 -0.88 -9.02 4.88
N ALA A 293 -1.68 -8.10 4.35
CA ALA A 293 -1.83 -7.88 2.91
C ALA A 293 -0.49 -7.61 2.20
N ARG A 294 0.35 -6.74 2.78
CA ARG A 294 1.73 -6.51 2.31
C ARG A 294 2.54 -7.80 2.27
N ALA A 295 2.48 -8.60 3.33
CA ALA A 295 3.25 -9.84 3.41
C ALA A 295 2.76 -10.88 2.38
N TYR A 296 1.48 -10.88 2.02
CA TYR A 296 0.98 -11.64 0.87
C TYR A 296 1.61 -11.16 -0.46
N ALA A 297 1.74 -9.86 -0.67
CA ALA A 297 2.45 -9.31 -1.84
C ALA A 297 3.94 -9.69 -1.83
N ASP A 298 4.61 -9.72 -0.67
CA ASP A 298 5.98 -10.24 -0.58
C ASP A 298 6.05 -11.72 -1.00
N MET A 299 5.12 -12.56 -0.56
CA MET A 299 5.10 -13.98 -0.95
C MET A 299 4.84 -14.16 -2.45
N TYR A 300 4.01 -13.32 -3.06
CA TYR A 300 3.80 -13.28 -4.51
C TYR A 300 5.10 -13.09 -5.28
N GLU A 301 5.96 -12.15 -4.85
CA GLU A 301 7.22 -11.84 -5.54
C GLU A 301 8.19 -13.03 -5.60
N TYR A 302 8.16 -13.93 -4.61
CA TYR A 302 9.08 -15.07 -4.51
C TYR A 302 8.48 -16.41 -4.92
N ALA A 303 7.15 -16.49 -5.04
CA ALA A 303 6.46 -17.67 -5.54
C ALA A 303 6.92 -17.99 -6.97
N GLN A 304 7.19 -19.27 -7.23
CA GLN A 304 7.63 -19.76 -8.55
C GLN A 304 6.46 -20.29 -9.38
N ASP A 305 5.46 -20.84 -8.70
CA ASP A 305 4.29 -21.41 -9.33
C ASP A 305 3.21 -20.33 -9.53
N GLU A 306 2.60 -20.31 -10.73
CA GLU A 306 1.60 -19.30 -11.08
C GLU A 306 0.28 -19.50 -10.30
N GLN A 307 -0.06 -20.72 -9.91
CA GLN A 307 -1.24 -20.96 -9.07
C GLN A 307 -1.00 -20.43 -7.64
N GLU A 308 0.20 -20.67 -7.09
CA GLU A 308 0.57 -20.09 -5.79
C GLU A 308 0.58 -18.56 -5.82
N LYS A 309 1.13 -17.95 -6.88
CA LYS A 309 1.08 -16.50 -7.09
C LYS A 309 -0.36 -15.98 -7.09
N SER A 310 -1.22 -16.57 -7.92
CA SER A 310 -2.63 -16.20 -7.99
C SER A 310 -3.30 -16.27 -6.61
N LEU A 311 -3.06 -17.36 -5.87
CA LEU A 311 -3.59 -17.56 -4.53
C LEU A 311 -3.10 -16.49 -3.53
N TYR A 312 -1.80 -16.14 -3.55
CA TYR A 312 -1.27 -15.10 -2.67
C TYR A 312 -1.84 -13.72 -3.03
N ALA A 313 -1.96 -13.41 -4.32
CA ALA A 313 -2.55 -12.14 -4.77
C ALA A 313 -4.02 -12.02 -4.36
N GLN A 314 -4.81 -13.08 -4.56
CA GLN A 314 -6.22 -13.11 -4.18
C GLN A 314 -6.42 -12.97 -2.66
N LYS A 315 -5.73 -13.80 -1.86
CA LYS A 315 -5.84 -13.72 -0.40
C LYS A 315 -5.36 -12.39 0.14
N GLY A 316 -4.23 -11.87 -0.36
CA GLY A 316 -3.75 -10.55 0.05
C GLY A 316 -4.76 -9.44 -0.27
N ARG A 317 -5.42 -9.51 -1.43
CA ARG A 317 -6.47 -8.57 -1.81
C ARG A 317 -7.65 -8.60 -0.84
N GLU A 318 -8.10 -9.79 -0.42
CA GLU A 318 -9.16 -9.96 0.58
C GLU A 318 -8.77 -9.32 1.92
N GLU A 319 -7.54 -9.54 2.41
CA GLU A 319 -7.05 -8.91 3.64
C GLU A 319 -6.96 -7.38 3.51
N ALA A 320 -6.54 -6.88 2.36
CA ALA A 320 -6.46 -5.44 2.10
C ALA A 320 -7.85 -4.80 2.01
N GLU A 321 -8.82 -5.51 1.45
CA GLU A 321 -10.23 -5.08 1.40
C GLU A 321 -10.81 -5.04 2.82
N GLU A 322 -10.58 -6.07 3.63
CA GLU A 322 -10.99 -6.09 5.04
C GLU A 322 -10.37 -4.90 5.79
N ALA A 323 -9.09 -4.58 5.55
CA ALA A 323 -8.42 -3.43 6.15
C ALA A 323 -9.06 -2.09 5.78
N LEU A 324 -9.55 -1.95 4.54
CA LEU A 324 -10.24 -0.75 4.05
C LEU A 324 -11.63 -0.60 4.66
N GLN A 325 -12.36 -1.70 4.83
CA GLN A 325 -13.69 -1.70 5.47
C GLN A 325 -13.65 -1.24 6.93
N LYS A 326 -12.52 -1.44 7.65
CA LYS A 326 -12.37 -0.95 9.03
C LYS A 326 -12.24 0.57 9.11
N ASN A 327 -11.49 1.20 8.20
CA ASN A 327 -11.28 2.64 8.15
C ASN A 327 -10.67 3.07 6.80
N GLY A 328 -11.46 3.72 5.94
CA GLY A 328 -11.00 4.17 4.61
C GLY A 328 -9.92 5.26 4.61
N LEU A 329 -9.52 5.83 5.74
CA LEU A 329 -8.60 6.99 5.80
C LEU A 329 -7.11 6.61 5.99
N ASN A 330 -6.73 5.37 5.70
CA ASN A 330 -5.34 4.90 5.82
C ASN A 330 -4.64 4.77 4.44
N ALA A 331 -3.55 5.52 4.25
CA ALA A 331 -2.80 5.54 3.00
C ALA A 331 -2.16 4.18 2.67
N ASP A 332 -1.69 3.43 3.67
CA ASP A 332 -1.06 2.12 3.47
C ASP A 332 -2.11 1.06 3.10
N CYS A 333 -3.32 1.11 3.66
CA CYS A 333 -4.43 0.25 3.22
C CYS A 333 -4.75 0.47 1.74
N HIS A 334 -4.91 1.72 1.31
CA HIS A 334 -5.15 2.05 -0.10
C HIS A 334 -4.00 1.61 -1.01
N LYS A 335 -2.75 1.82 -0.59
CA LYS A 335 -1.56 1.41 -1.35
C LYS A 335 -1.51 -0.11 -1.54
N TRP A 336 -1.62 -0.88 -0.46
CA TRP A 336 -1.48 -2.34 -0.55
C TRP A 336 -2.67 -2.99 -1.23
N PHE A 337 -3.87 -2.43 -1.09
CA PHE A 337 -5.02 -2.82 -1.90
C PHE A 337 -4.75 -2.59 -3.39
N ALA A 338 -4.26 -1.40 -3.78
CA ALA A 338 -3.91 -1.10 -5.16
C ALA A 338 -2.84 -2.05 -5.72
N VAL A 339 -1.80 -2.37 -4.95
CA VAL A 339 -0.77 -3.34 -5.34
C VAL A 339 -1.41 -4.71 -5.61
N LEU A 340 -2.16 -5.25 -4.64
CA LEU A 340 -2.73 -6.59 -4.72
C LEU A 340 -3.84 -6.70 -5.78
N MET A 341 -4.61 -5.65 -6.01
CA MET A 341 -5.54 -5.55 -7.14
C MET A 341 -4.81 -5.72 -8.48
N GLY A 342 -3.66 -5.06 -8.64
CA GLY A 342 -2.82 -5.20 -9.83
C GLY A 342 -2.35 -6.64 -10.03
N LEU A 343 -1.77 -7.23 -8.97
CA LEU A 343 -1.25 -8.60 -8.99
C LEU A 343 -2.35 -9.64 -9.28
N ALA A 344 -3.51 -9.51 -8.64
CA ALA A 344 -4.63 -10.43 -8.84
C ALA A 344 -5.20 -10.36 -10.27
N SER A 345 -5.09 -9.21 -10.92
CA SER A 345 -5.60 -9.01 -12.28
C SER A 345 -4.68 -9.53 -13.39
N GLU A 346 -3.44 -9.96 -13.10
CA GLU A 346 -2.45 -10.35 -14.13
C GLU A 346 -2.94 -11.48 -15.05
N HIS A 347 -3.80 -12.36 -14.54
CA HIS A 347 -4.34 -13.52 -15.26
C HIS A 347 -5.80 -13.34 -15.73
N GLY A 348 -6.42 -12.20 -15.42
CA GLY A 348 -7.80 -11.91 -15.78
C GLY A 348 -8.01 -11.60 -17.26
N SER A 349 -9.29 -11.61 -17.67
CA SER A 349 -9.71 -11.16 -19.00
C SER A 349 -9.33 -9.68 -19.23
N VAL A 350 -9.30 -9.23 -20.50
CA VAL A 350 -9.03 -7.82 -20.82
C VAL A 350 -10.03 -6.89 -20.13
N HIS A 351 -11.28 -7.33 -19.98
CA HIS A 351 -12.33 -6.58 -19.30
C HIS A 351 -12.05 -6.46 -17.78
N SER A 352 -11.76 -7.58 -17.11
CA SER A 352 -11.39 -7.59 -15.68
C SER A 352 -10.14 -6.74 -15.42
N LYS A 353 -9.07 -6.91 -16.21
CA LYS A 353 -7.85 -6.08 -16.14
C LYS A 353 -8.14 -4.59 -16.24
N LEU A 354 -8.99 -4.20 -17.17
CA LEU A 354 -9.36 -2.81 -17.37
C LEU A 354 -10.19 -2.25 -16.20
N LYS A 355 -11.09 -3.06 -15.62
CA LYS A 355 -11.84 -2.73 -14.40
C LYS A 355 -10.90 -2.56 -13.20
N SER A 356 -10.06 -3.55 -12.96
CA SER A 356 -9.08 -3.58 -11.88
C SER A 356 -8.05 -2.46 -12.01
N SER A 357 -7.61 -2.12 -13.22
CA SER A 357 -6.72 -0.98 -13.52
C SER A 357 -7.33 0.37 -13.11
N HIS A 358 -8.64 0.56 -13.32
CA HIS A 358 -9.32 1.80 -12.92
C HIS A 358 -9.44 1.92 -11.40
N ILE A 359 -9.82 0.82 -10.72
CA ILE A 359 -9.92 0.76 -9.26
C ILE A 359 -8.54 0.98 -8.63
N LEU A 360 -7.50 0.32 -9.14
CA LEU A 360 -6.12 0.49 -8.71
C LEU A 360 -5.72 1.98 -8.74
N LYS A 361 -6.00 2.67 -9.85
CA LYS A 361 -5.70 4.10 -9.99
C LYS A 361 -6.41 4.96 -8.95
N GLU A 362 -7.70 4.71 -8.70
CA GLU A 362 -8.48 5.44 -7.70
C GLU A 362 -7.89 5.27 -6.30
N HIS A 363 -7.50 4.05 -5.93
CA HIS A 363 -6.87 3.81 -4.62
C HIS A 363 -5.47 4.42 -4.53
N LEU A 364 -4.69 4.45 -5.61
CA LEU A 364 -3.42 5.19 -5.63
C LEU A 364 -3.62 6.70 -5.44
N ASP A 365 -4.63 7.29 -6.08
CA ASP A 365 -4.94 8.72 -5.91
C ASP A 365 -5.36 9.03 -4.47
N ARG A 366 -6.20 8.18 -3.87
CA ARG A 366 -6.59 8.31 -2.46
C ARG A 366 -5.38 8.16 -1.53
N ALA A 367 -4.52 7.17 -1.76
CA ALA A 367 -3.28 7.01 -1.00
C ALA A 367 -2.38 8.24 -1.08
N LEU A 368 -2.23 8.84 -2.26
CA LEU A 368 -1.44 10.07 -2.46
C LEU A 368 -2.10 11.32 -1.89
N ALA A 369 -3.44 11.38 -1.87
CA ALA A 369 -4.18 12.45 -1.21
C ALA A 369 -4.00 12.42 0.32
N LEU A 370 -3.93 11.22 0.90
CA LEU A 370 -3.67 11.00 2.32
C LEU A 370 -2.19 11.18 2.68
N ARG A 371 -1.28 10.66 1.84
CA ARG A 371 0.18 10.72 2.02
C ARG A 371 0.88 10.96 0.69
N ASN A 372 1.24 12.22 0.45
CA ASN A 372 1.84 12.70 -0.81
C ASN A 372 3.35 12.49 -0.95
N ASN A 373 3.99 11.73 -0.05
CA ASN A 373 5.44 11.52 -0.02
C ASN A 373 5.83 10.04 -0.07
N ASP A 374 4.93 9.15 -0.52
CA ASP A 374 5.22 7.74 -0.70
C ASP A 374 5.82 7.46 -2.10
N PRO A 375 7.11 7.10 -2.21
CA PRO A 375 7.75 6.83 -3.50
C PRO A 375 7.14 5.61 -4.21
N MET A 376 6.61 4.63 -3.46
CA MET A 376 5.99 3.45 -4.06
C MET A 376 4.70 3.82 -4.79
N CYS A 377 3.88 4.70 -4.22
CA CYS A 377 2.64 5.16 -4.88
C CYS A 377 2.94 5.90 -6.19
N TYR A 378 3.95 6.78 -6.21
CA TYR A 378 4.38 7.44 -7.45
C TYR A 378 4.96 6.46 -8.47
N TYR A 379 5.70 5.43 -8.03
CA TYR A 379 6.20 4.38 -8.92
C TYR A 379 5.05 3.62 -9.58
N LEU A 380 4.06 3.17 -8.80
CA LEU A 380 2.89 2.45 -9.29
C LEU A 380 2.03 3.33 -10.23
N LEU A 381 1.89 4.61 -9.90
CA LEU A 381 1.18 5.57 -10.74
C LEU A 381 1.91 5.80 -12.08
N GLY A 382 3.24 5.92 -12.05
CA GLY A 382 4.06 6.01 -13.26
C GLY A 382 3.96 4.76 -14.13
N ARG A 383 3.95 3.57 -13.51
CA ARG A 383 3.70 2.29 -14.20
C ARG A 383 2.33 2.27 -14.87
N TRP A 384 1.29 2.63 -14.14
CA TRP A 384 -0.07 2.71 -14.67
C TRP A 384 -0.17 3.69 -15.85
N CYS A 385 0.42 4.89 -15.73
CA CYS A 385 0.45 5.86 -16.82
C CYS A 385 1.16 5.31 -18.07
N TYR A 386 2.28 4.61 -17.88
CA TYR A 386 3.04 4.00 -18.97
C TYR A 386 2.24 2.88 -19.66
N GLU A 387 1.55 2.04 -18.88
CA GLU A 387 0.71 0.96 -19.40
C GLU A 387 -0.49 1.49 -20.19
N VAL A 388 -1.22 2.47 -19.65
CA VAL A 388 -2.35 3.13 -20.34
C VAL A 388 -1.89 3.81 -21.64
N PHE A 389 -0.72 4.46 -21.63
CA PHE A 389 -0.14 5.03 -22.84
C PHE A 389 0.18 3.94 -23.89
N SER A 390 0.69 2.80 -23.43
CA SER A 390 1.14 1.68 -24.26
C SER A 390 0.01 0.77 -24.75
N TRP A 391 -1.25 1.02 -24.37
CA TRP A 391 -2.38 0.22 -24.80
C TRP A 391 -2.56 0.20 -26.32
N ASP A 392 -2.84 -1.00 -26.83
CA ASP A 392 -3.14 -1.25 -28.23
C ASP A 392 -4.55 -0.77 -28.60
N TRP A 393 -4.84 -0.73 -29.91
CA TRP A 393 -6.13 -0.25 -30.43
C TRP A 393 -7.35 -1.02 -29.87
N LEU A 394 -7.19 -2.31 -29.58
CA LEU A 394 -8.23 -3.17 -29.01
C LEU A 394 -8.54 -2.77 -27.56
N GLU A 395 -7.51 -2.60 -26.74
CA GLU A 395 -7.63 -2.23 -25.33
C GLU A 395 -8.24 -0.84 -25.20
N ARG A 396 -7.83 0.12 -26.03
CA ARG A 396 -8.44 1.45 -26.09
C ARG A 396 -9.92 1.40 -26.46
N LYS A 397 -10.31 0.52 -27.38
CA LYS A 397 -11.71 0.34 -27.79
C LYS A 397 -12.53 -0.32 -26.69
N ALA A 398 -11.98 -1.32 -26.01
CA ALA A 398 -12.61 -1.92 -24.84
C ALA A 398 -12.81 -0.89 -23.71
N ALA A 399 -11.79 -0.06 -23.45
CA ALA A 399 -11.86 1.05 -22.50
C ALA A 399 -12.95 2.05 -22.84
N ALA A 400 -13.07 2.43 -24.10
CA ALA A 400 -14.13 3.34 -24.56
C ALA A 400 -15.54 2.72 -24.51
N ALA A 401 -15.66 1.38 -24.55
CA ALA A 401 -16.93 0.68 -24.40
C ALA A 401 -17.35 0.56 -22.93
N LEU A 402 -16.39 0.32 -22.04
CA LEU A 402 -16.65 0.16 -20.60
C LEU A 402 -16.84 1.50 -19.88
N TYR A 403 -16.09 2.53 -20.27
CA TYR A 403 -16.06 3.81 -19.58
C TYR A 403 -16.59 4.95 -20.45
N ARG A 404 -17.38 5.83 -19.81
CA ARG A 404 -17.84 7.09 -20.43
C ARG A 404 -16.67 7.99 -20.86
N SER A 405 -15.55 7.91 -20.15
CA SER A 405 -14.32 8.60 -20.48
C SER A 405 -13.15 7.65 -20.20
N PRO A 406 -12.55 7.04 -21.23
CA PRO A 406 -11.46 6.09 -21.03
C PRO A 406 -10.27 6.81 -20.39
N PRO A 407 -9.47 6.11 -19.55
CA PRO A 407 -8.27 6.72 -18.98
C PRO A 407 -7.31 7.07 -20.11
N THR A 408 -6.76 8.28 -20.05
CA THR A 408 -5.77 8.77 -21.01
C THR A 408 -4.54 9.23 -20.25
N CYS A 409 -3.39 8.66 -20.59
CA CYS A 409 -2.10 9.06 -20.05
C CYS A 409 -1.13 9.35 -21.19
N THR A 410 -0.26 10.31 -20.96
CA THR A 410 0.86 10.61 -21.84
C THR A 410 2.12 9.97 -21.29
N LEU A 411 3.09 9.75 -22.17
CA LEU A 411 4.42 9.32 -21.77
C LEU A 411 5.11 10.33 -20.82
N HIS A 412 4.73 11.61 -20.89
CA HIS A 412 5.24 12.64 -19.98
C HIS A 412 4.71 12.44 -18.55
N ASP A 413 3.44 12.08 -18.40
CA ASP A 413 2.83 11.80 -17.08
C ASP A 413 3.56 10.64 -16.40
N ALA A 414 3.88 9.58 -17.14
CA ALA A 414 4.66 8.45 -16.63
C ALA A 414 6.07 8.90 -16.19
N LEU A 415 6.76 9.67 -17.04
CA LEU A 415 8.11 10.19 -16.75
C LEU A 415 8.13 11.08 -15.50
N GLU A 416 7.16 12.00 -15.36
CA GLU A 416 7.06 12.90 -14.21
C GLU A 416 6.89 12.12 -12.90
N ASN A 417 6.01 11.13 -12.90
CA ASN A 417 5.82 10.24 -11.75
C ASN A 417 7.09 9.48 -11.38
N PHE A 418 7.81 8.89 -12.35
CA PHE A 418 9.06 8.19 -12.06
C PHE A 418 10.17 9.13 -11.57
N LEU A 419 10.26 10.35 -12.10
CA LEU A 419 11.21 11.35 -11.61
C LEU A 419 10.86 11.79 -10.18
N LYS A 420 9.56 11.86 -9.85
CA LYS A 420 9.12 12.15 -8.48
C LYS A 420 9.57 11.09 -7.48
N VAL A 421 9.63 9.82 -7.89
CA VAL A 421 10.20 8.74 -7.07
C VAL A 421 11.66 9.01 -6.74
N GLU A 422 12.49 9.34 -7.74
CA GLU A 422 13.91 9.66 -7.52
C GLU A 422 14.12 10.96 -6.74
N GLU A 423 13.18 11.91 -6.80
CA GLU A 423 13.20 13.12 -5.96
C GLU A 423 12.94 12.78 -4.48
N LEU A 424 11.97 11.90 -4.20
CA LEU A 424 11.59 11.50 -2.84
C LEU A 424 12.59 10.51 -2.22
N SER A 425 13.09 9.58 -3.03
CA SER A 425 14.03 8.53 -2.61
C SER A 425 15.05 8.26 -3.72
N PRO A 426 16.20 8.98 -3.71
CA PRO A 426 17.24 8.79 -4.71
C PRO A 426 17.77 7.35 -4.73
N GLY A 427 17.69 6.69 -5.88
CA GLY A 427 18.08 5.29 -6.01
C GLY A 427 17.09 4.32 -5.38
N PHE A 428 15.80 4.69 -5.34
CA PHE A 428 14.71 3.83 -4.85
C PHE A 428 14.75 2.42 -5.44
N SER A 429 14.88 2.31 -6.77
CA SER A 429 14.95 1.01 -7.44
C SER A 429 15.63 1.12 -8.81
N ARG A 430 16.36 0.07 -9.18
CA ARG A 430 16.91 -0.11 -10.53
C ARG A 430 15.80 -0.02 -11.58
N THR A 431 14.64 -0.59 -11.30
CA THR A 431 13.49 -0.63 -12.22
C THR A 431 12.98 0.78 -12.54
N VAL A 432 12.90 1.67 -11.54
CA VAL A 432 12.47 3.07 -11.74
C VAL A 432 13.38 3.77 -12.74
N ARG A 433 14.71 3.69 -12.54
CA ARG A 433 15.68 4.32 -13.45
C ARG A 433 15.62 3.76 -14.86
N LEU A 434 15.37 2.45 -15.00
CA LEU A 434 15.16 1.83 -16.30
C LEU A 434 13.89 2.36 -16.98
N TYR A 435 12.79 2.56 -16.25
CA TYR A 435 11.57 3.19 -16.78
C TYR A 435 11.79 4.65 -17.16
N VAL A 436 12.53 5.43 -16.37
CA VAL A 436 12.93 6.81 -16.74
C VAL A 436 13.72 6.81 -18.05
N ALA A 437 14.70 5.91 -18.18
CA ALA A 437 15.47 5.74 -19.40
C ALA A 437 14.60 5.34 -20.60
N LYS A 438 13.63 4.44 -20.39
CA LYS A 438 12.68 4.01 -21.42
C LYS A 438 11.81 5.16 -21.91
N CYS A 439 11.24 5.94 -20.99
CA CYS A 439 10.44 7.11 -21.34
C CYS A 439 11.26 8.13 -22.13
N HIS A 440 12.49 8.42 -21.70
CA HIS A 440 13.37 9.32 -22.46
C HIS A 440 13.72 8.78 -23.86
N LYS A 441 13.93 7.47 -23.99
CA LYS A 441 14.19 6.84 -25.30
C LYS A 441 13.01 7.03 -26.24
N GLU A 442 11.79 6.76 -25.77
CA GLU A 442 10.55 6.88 -26.56
C GLU A 442 10.21 8.34 -26.88
N LEU A 443 10.60 9.29 -26.02
CA LEU A 443 10.53 10.74 -26.31
C LEU A 443 11.61 11.21 -27.31
N GLY A 444 12.56 10.35 -27.71
CA GLY A 444 13.67 10.71 -28.60
C GLY A 444 14.90 11.33 -27.89
N ASN A 445 14.86 11.47 -26.57
CA ASN A 445 15.94 12.03 -25.75
C ASN A 445 17.03 10.98 -25.47
N THR A 446 17.74 10.56 -26.52
CA THR A 446 18.74 9.46 -26.47
C THR A 446 19.91 9.70 -25.50
N SER A 447 20.32 10.95 -25.28
CA SER A 447 21.37 11.30 -24.32
C SER A 447 20.93 11.02 -22.88
N GLU A 448 19.74 11.47 -22.50
CA GLU A 448 19.16 11.25 -21.18
C GLU A 448 18.89 9.77 -20.95
N ALA A 449 18.30 9.09 -21.94
CA ALA A 449 18.06 7.65 -21.89
C ALA A 449 19.35 6.87 -21.58
N SER A 450 20.46 7.22 -22.24
CA SER A 450 21.77 6.59 -22.01
C SER A 450 22.34 6.92 -20.64
N SER A 451 22.11 8.14 -20.15
CA SER A 451 22.56 8.58 -18.82
C SER A 451 21.84 7.80 -17.72
N TRP A 452 20.51 7.78 -17.77
CA TRP A 452 19.66 7.04 -16.82
C TRP A 452 19.90 5.54 -16.87
N THR A 453 20.13 4.96 -18.05
CA THR A 453 20.53 3.55 -18.19
C THR A 453 21.83 3.28 -17.41
N ARG A 454 22.84 4.14 -17.54
CA ARG A 454 24.10 3.99 -16.80
C ARG A 454 23.88 4.09 -15.28
N LEU A 455 23.09 5.05 -14.84
CA LEU A 455 22.72 5.21 -13.42
C LEU A 455 21.97 3.99 -12.87
N ALA A 456 21.14 3.33 -13.69
CA ALA A 456 20.50 2.07 -13.30
C ALA A 456 21.53 0.94 -13.18
N LEU A 457 22.47 0.83 -14.12
CA LEU A 457 23.50 -0.22 -14.14
C LEU A 457 24.47 -0.13 -12.96
N GLU A 458 24.78 1.08 -12.49
CA GLU A 458 25.65 1.35 -11.35
C GLU A 458 25.04 0.94 -9.99
N MET A 459 23.73 0.69 -9.93
CA MET A 459 23.07 0.27 -8.69
C MET A 459 23.44 -1.17 -8.30
N PRO A 460 23.66 -1.46 -7.00
CA PRO A 460 23.84 -2.82 -6.51
C PRO A 460 22.63 -3.68 -6.89
N THR A 461 22.88 -4.88 -7.42
CA THR A 461 21.83 -5.88 -7.65
C THR A 461 21.48 -6.53 -6.32
N SER A 462 20.57 -5.94 -5.55
CA SER A 462 19.95 -6.59 -4.39
C SER A 462 18.83 -7.52 -4.89
N GLY A 463 19.06 -8.83 -4.85
CA GLY A 463 18.07 -9.85 -5.23
C GLY A 463 18.04 -10.24 -6.71
N HIS A 464 17.16 -11.17 -7.06
CA HIS A 464 16.87 -11.51 -8.46
C HIS A 464 16.08 -10.36 -9.09
N PRO A 465 16.66 -9.56 -10.01
CA PRO A 465 15.89 -8.54 -10.70
C PRO A 465 14.71 -9.23 -11.39
N GLY A 466 13.51 -8.67 -11.21
CA GLY A 466 12.29 -9.17 -11.84
C GLY A 466 12.49 -9.34 -13.35
N GLU A 467 11.75 -10.27 -13.94
CA GLU A 467 11.91 -10.61 -15.36
C GLU A 467 11.77 -9.36 -16.26
N GLU A 468 10.84 -8.47 -15.91
CA GLU A 468 10.65 -7.17 -16.57
C GLU A 468 11.91 -6.29 -16.53
N ALA A 469 12.53 -6.14 -15.36
CA ALA A 469 13.73 -5.34 -15.21
C ALA A 469 14.89 -5.88 -16.07
N ARG A 470 15.01 -7.22 -16.18
CA ARG A 470 16.01 -7.86 -17.05
C ARG A 470 15.72 -7.60 -18.53
N LYS A 471 14.46 -7.71 -18.95
CA LYS A 471 14.02 -7.42 -20.32
C LYS A 471 14.33 -5.97 -20.70
N LEU A 472 13.96 -5.03 -19.82
CA LEU A 472 14.15 -3.61 -20.04
C LEU A 472 15.63 -3.22 -20.06
N GLU A 473 16.43 -3.81 -19.17
CA GLU A 473 17.87 -3.63 -19.15
C GLU A 473 18.54 -4.16 -20.43
N ALA A 474 18.13 -5.34 -20.92
CA ALA A 474 18.64 -5.89 -22.17
C ALA A 474 18.32 -4.98 -23.37
N GLU A 475 17.11 -4.42 -23.42
CA GLU A 475 16.70 -3.47 -24.45
C GLU A 475 17.53 -2.18 -24.42
N LEU A 476 17.77 -1.63 -23.23
CA LEU A 476 18.42 -0.33 -23.06
C LEU A 476 19.95 -0.39 -23.13
N ARG A 477 20.57 -1.53 -22.80
CA ARG A 477 22.03 -1.73 -22.94
C ARG A 477 22.53 -1.51 -24.37
N LEU A 478 21.70 -1.79 -25.37
CA LEU A 478 22.01 -1.52 -26.78
C LEU A 478 22.24 -0.02 -27.06
N LEU A 479 21.63 0.88 -26.29
CA LEU A 479 21.83 2.32 -26.41
C LEU A 479 23.20 2.74 -25.88
N THR A 480 23.63 2.17 -24.76
CA THR A 480 24.93 2.48 -24.15
C THR A 480 26.12 1.92 -24.95
N ALA A 481 25.93 0.82 -25.68
CA ALA A 481 26.98 0.19 -26.48
C ALA A 481 27.30 0.94 -27.79
N ARG A 482 26.37 1.75 -28.32
CA ARG A 482 26.52 2.47 -29.60
C ARG A 482 27.44 3.71 -29.54
N ARG A 483 28.13 3.94 -28.41
CA ARG A 483 28.93 5.15 -28.17
C ARG A 483 30.43 4.90 -27.97
N ILE A 484 30.93 3.73 -28.37
CA ILE A 484 32.37 3.40 -28.40
C ILE A 484 32.86 3.34 -29.84
#